data_AF-A0A969QCF7-F1
#
_entry.id   AF-A0A969QCF7-F1
#
_cell.length_a   1.000
_cell.length_b   1.000
_cell.length_c   1.000
_cell.angle_alpha   90.00
_cell.angle_beta   90.00
_cell.angle_gamma   90.00
#
_symmetry.space_group_name_H-M   'P 1'
#
loop_
_entity.id
_entity.type
_entity.pdbx_description
1 polymer ?
#
loop_
_entity_poly.entity_id
_entity_poly.type
_entity_poly.pdbx_seq_one_letter_code
_entity_poly.pdbx_strand_id
1 'polypeptide(L)' 'MLPFKYPVPQTEPPRPAKETLPTMYDLPSENPEEPGLPDEFHDLQAQLLNFTFRPANYSADQIFCTGDMNLY' A
#
# COMPACT_ATOMS: atom_id res chain seq x y z
N MET A 1 6.92 -10.51 -17.70
CA MET A 1 6.15 -10.05 -18.87
C MET A 1 4.72 -9.87 -18.41
N LEU A 2 4.14 -8.67 -18.51
CA LEU A 2 2.80 -8.44 -17.98
C LEU A 2 1.78 -9.32 -18.71
N PRO A 3 0.84 -9.97 -17.99
CA PRO A 3 -0.15 -10.87 -18.60
C PRO A 3 -1.09 -10.12 -19.56
N PHE A 4 -1.18 -8.80 -19.46
CA PHE A 4 -2.03 -7.95 -20.30
C PHE A 4 -1.26 -6.74 -20.83
N LYS A 5 -1.54 -6.34 -22.09
CA LYS A 5 -1.19 -5.01 -22.62
C LYS A 5 -2.28 -4.03 -22.21
N TYR A 6 -1.97 -3.16 -21.25
CA TYR A 6 -2.86 -2.07 -20.85
C TYR A 6 -2.84 -0.92 -21.86
N PRO A 7 -3.92 -0.12 -21.93
CA PRO A 7 -5.21 -0.34 -21.25
C PRO A 7 -6.07 -1.40 -21.97
N VAL A 8 -6.84 -2.18 -21.20
CA VAL A 8 -7.85 -3.09 -21.76
C VAL A 8 -9.05 -2.25 -22.20
N PRO A 9 -9.59 -2.43 -23.43
CA PRO A 9 -10.74 -1.67 -23.90
C PRO A 9 -11.97 -1.82 -22.99
N GLN A 10 -12.63 -0.71 -22.72
CA GLN A 10 -13.91 -0.67 -21.99
C GLN A 10 -15.08 -1.12 -22.87
N THR A 11 -16.16 -1.56 -22.24
CA THR A 11 -17.41 -1.99 -22.89
C THR A 11 -18.61 -1.25 -22.30
N GLU A 12 -19.78 -1.38 -22.93
CA GLU A 12 -21.05 -0.95 -22.35
C GLU A 12 -21.87 -2.19 -21.93
N PRO A 13 -22.21 -2.35 -20.63
CA PRO A 13 -21.87 -1.48 -19.51
C PRO A 13 -20.37 -1.56 -19.12
N PRO A 14 -19.86 -0.56 -18.38
CA PRO A 14 -18.45 -0.46 -18.02
C PRO A 14 -18.00 -1.65 -17.18
N ARG A 15 -16.78 -2.13 -17.48
CA ARG A 15 -16.14 -3.22 -16.73
C ARG A 15 -15.57 -2.69 -15.41
N PRO A 16 -15.49 -3.54 -14.36
CA PRO A 16 -14.82 -3.18 -13.11
C PRO A 16 -13.39 -2.67 -13.33
N ALA A 17 -13.00 -1.63 -12.60
CA ALA A 17 -11.67 -1.01 -12.73
C ALA A 17 -10.51 -2.01 -12.58
N LYS A 18 -10.65 -3.02 -11.70
CA LYS A 18 -9.68 -4.12 -11.50
C LYS A 18 -9.41 -4.96 -12.75
N GLU A 19 -10.31 -4.93 -13.74
CA GLU A 19 -10.19 -5.70 -14.99
C GLU A 19 -9.58 -4.87 -16.12
N THR A 20 -9.56 -3.53 -16.00
CA THR A 20 -9.17 -2.66 -17.11
C THR A 20 -8.04 -1.69 -16.82
N LEU A 21 -7.78 -1.40 -15.54
CA LEU A 21 -6.68 -0.55 -15.10
C LEU A 21 -5.54 -1.41 -14.55
N PRO A 22 -4.28 -0.99 -14.76
CA PRO A 22 -3.14 -1.62 -14.10
C PRO A 22 -3.22 -1.37 -12.59
N THR A 23 -2.80 -2.36 -11.82
CA THR A 23 -2.50 -2.23 -10.40
C THR A 23 -1.03 -1.85 -10.22
N MET A 24 -0.63 -1.45 -8.99
CA MET A 24 0.79 -1.22 -8.69
C MET A 24 1.66 -2.47 -8.95
N TYR A 25 1.08 -3.69 -8.88
CA TYR A 25 1.79 -4.94 -9.19
C TYR A 25 1.96 -5.18 -10.69
N ASP A 26 1.21 -4.47 -11.54
CA ASP A 26 1.33 -4.54 -13.00
C ASP A 26 2.36 -3.55 -13.55
N LEU A 27 2.99 -2.73 -12.69
CA LEU A 27 4.05 -1.85 -13.11
C LEU A 27 5.39 -2.60 -13.08
N PRO A 28 6.28 -2.39 -14.07
CA PRO A 28 7.63 -2.91 -13.98
C PRO A 28 8.30 -2.31 -12.73
N SER A 29 9.07 -3.13 -12.01
CA SER A 29 9.96 -2.59 -10.97
C SER A 29 10.82 -1.50 -11.61
N GLU A 30 10.96 -0.36 -10.93
CA GLU A 30 11.85 0.71 -11.38
C GLU A 30 13.29 0.19 -11.52
N ASN A 31 13.67 -0.82 -10.72
CA ASN A 31 14.90 -1.56 -10.85
C ASN A 31 14.65 -3.08 -10.70
N PRO A 32 14.61 -3.86 -11.79
CA PRO A 32 14.35 -5.31 -11.75
C PRO A 32 15.43 -6.15 -11.07
N GLU A 33 16.65 -5.60 -10.94
CA GLU A 33 17.79 -6.27 -10.32
C GLU A 33 17.98 -5.88 -8.85
N GLU A 34 17.22 -4.90 -8.36
CA GLU A 34 17.24 -4.57 -6.94
C GLU A 34 16.64 -5.75 -6.17
N PRO A 35 17.42 -6.39 -5.27
CA PRO A 35 16.81 -7.26 -4.28
C PRO A 35 15.84 -6.36 -3.52
N GLY A 36 14.54 -6.68 -3.54
CA GLY A 36 13.53 -5.88 -2.88
C GLY A 36 14.04 -5.48 -1.51
N LEU A 37 14.43 -4.21 -1.36
CA LEU A 37 15.02 -3.74 -0.12
C LEU A 37 13.96 -3.95 0.95
N PRO A 38 14.33 -4.39 2.18
CA PRO A 38 13.41 -4.27 3.29
C PRO A 38 12.96 -2.81 3.30
N ASP A 39 11.66 -2.58 3.15
CA ASP A 39 11.11 -1.23 3.10
C ASP A 39 11.30 -0.62 4.49
N GLU A 40 12.46 -0.01 4.74
CA GLU A 40 12.76 0.64 6.01
C GLU A 40 11.73 1.74 6.32
N PHE A 41 11.10 2.31 5.28
CA PHE A 41 10.02 3.28 5.47
C PHE A 41 8.75 2.64 6.04
N HIS A 42 8.55 1.34 5.85
CA HIS A 42 7.44 0.59 6.44
C HIS A 42 7.51 0.65 7.98
N ASP A 43 8.69 0.41 8.55
CA ASP A 43 8.91 0.51 9.99
C ASP A 43 8.88 1.97 10.50
N LEU A 44 9.36 2.91 9.69
CA LEU A 44 9.39 4.33 10.04
C LEU A 44 7.98 4.96 10.09
N GLN A 45 7.02 4.47 9.29
CA GLN A 45 5.65 5.00 9.29
C GLN A 45 4.99 4.89 10.67
N ALA A 46 5.11 3.74 11.32
CA ALA A 46 4.51 3.54 12.63
C ALA A 46 5.18 4.41 13.71
N GLN A 47 6.50 4.60 13.64
CA GLN A 47 7.22 5.49 14.54
C GLN A 47 6.78 6.95 14.36
N LEU A 48 6.67 7.40 13.11
CA LEU A 48 6.21 8.76 12.79
C LEU A 48 4.79 9.01 13.33
N LEU A 49 3.88 8.05 13.16
CA LEU A 49 2.52 8.14 13.70
C LEU A 49 2.53 8.17 15.24
N ASN A 50 3.34 7.34 15.89
CA ASN A 50 3.47 7.37 17.35
C ASN A 50 3.96 8.73 17.87
N PHE A 51 4.84 9.41 17.12
CA PHE A 51 5.33 10.74 17.50
C PHE A 51 4.33 11.86 17.23
N THR A 52 3.55 11.77 16.16
CA THR A 52 2.77 12.91 15.65
C THR A 52 1.27 12.80 15.90
N PHE A 53 0.72 11.59 16.04
CA PHE A 53 -0.71 11.38 16.22
C PHE A 53 -1.12 11.67 17.67
N ARG A 54 -1.90 12.72 17.87
CA ARG A 54 -2.45 13.15 19.17
C ARG A 54 -3.95 13.43 19.02
N PRO A 55 -4.80 12.39 19.05
CA PRO A 55 -6.25 12.57 18.92
C PRO A 55 -6.81 13.32 20.14
N ALA A 56 -7.74 14.24 19.91
CA ALA A 56 -8.28 15.10 20.98
C ALA A 56 -9.16 14.35 22.00
N ASN A 57 -9.70 13.20 21.61
CA ASN A 57 -10.75 12.51 22.38
C ASN A 57 -10.25 11.26 23.13
N TYR A 58 -8.97 10.89 23.00
CA TYR A 58 -8.40 9.72 23.66
C TYR A 58 -7.15 10.12 24.41
N SER A 59 -7.04 9.72 25.67
CA SER A 59 -5.82 9.90 26.45
C SER A 59 -4.74 8.93 25.98
N ALA A 60 -3.47 9.27 26.20
CA ALA A 60 -2.35 8.49 25.65
C ALA A 60 -2.30 7.03 26.15
N ASP A 61 -2.78 6.78 27.37
CA ASP A 61 -2.92 5.45 27.98
C ASP A 61 -4.02 4.58 27.34
N GLN A 62 -4.88 5.17 26.51
CA GLN A 62 -5.92 4.47 25.76
C GLN A 62 -5.51 4.17 24.30
N ILE A 63 -4.30 4.54 23.91
CA ILE A 63 -3.81 4.40 22.54
C ILE A 63 -2.73 3.33 22.51
N PHE A 64 -2.91 2.35 21.61
CA PHE A 64 -1.87 1.38 21.29
C PHE A 64 -1.27 1.70 19.92
N CYS A 65 0.05 1.75 19.83
CA CYS A 65 0.78 1.94 18.56
C CYS A 65 1.58 0.69 18.24
N THR A 66 1.56 0.29 16.97
CA THR A 66 2.23 -0.92 16.48
C THR A 66 2.74 -0.69 15.06
N GLY A 67 3.87 -1.33 14.71
CA GLY A 67 4.44 -1.32 13.37
C GLY A 67 3.99 -2.48 12.50
N ASP A 68 4.14 -3.70 13.02
CA ASP A 68 3.82 -4.93 12.31
C ASP A 68 2.88 -5.78 13.20
N MET A 69 1.58 -5.52 13.11
CA MET A 69 0.56 -6.25 13.88
C MET A 69 -0.31 -7.09 12.96
N ASN A 70 -0.26 -8.40 13.18
CA ASN A 70 -1.23 -9.33 12.63
C ASN A 70 -2.38 -9.49 13.63
N LEU A 71 -3.59 -9.09 13.23
CA LEU A 71 -4.82 -9.36 13.98
C LEU A 71 -5.43 -10.66 13.46
N TYR A 72 -5.71 -11.60 14.37
CA TYR A 72 -6.29 -12.91 14.09
C TYR A 72 -7.74 -12.99 14.57
#